data_AF-A0A957NB03-F1
#
_entry.id   AF-A0A957NB03-F1
#
_cell.length_a   1.000
_cell.length_b   1.000
_cell.length_c   1.000
_cell.angle_alpha   90.00
_cell.angle_beta   90.00
_cell.angle_gamma   90.00
#
_symmetry.space_group_name_H-M   'P 1'
#
loop_
_entity.id
_entity.type
_entity.pdbx_description
1 polymer ?
#
loop_
_entity_poly.entity_id
_entity_poly.type
_entity_poly.pdbx_seq_one_letter_code
_entity_poly.pdbx_strand_id
1 'polypeptide(L)'
;MEGSTMSERIGFIGLGIMGRGMAANLLKAGFPVRVWNRTASRMDPLVEAGAEAGSSPADVAAHSDIIITCVSDTPDVEAVVLGEDGVIHGINEGALLVDCSTISPKVTQEIAATLAEKGVHMLDAPISGGSEGAANGTLSIMVGGDAEQFARAMPAFEAMGKTITHVGGAGAGQTVKLVNQVLVVVNCLAMGEALMLAQAGGVDLQKTFDAVSKGAAGSWMFTNRAPQIIARDWRP
;
A
#
# COMPACT_ATOMS: atom_id res chain seq x y z
N MET A 1 -35.13 9.57 -5.10
CA MET A 1 -33.87 10.26 -5.44
C MET A 1 -32.76 9.50 -4.75
N GLU A 2 -32.22 8.48 -5.37
CA GLU A 2 -30.93 7.90 -4.95
C GLU A 2 -29.91 8.44 -5.94
N GLY A 3 -29.23 9.49 -5.49
CA GLY A 3 -28.30 10.26 -6.29
C GLY A 3 -27.17 9.37 -6.76
N SER A 4 -26.93 9.43 -8.07
CA SER A 4 -25.68 9.08 -8.74
C SER A 4 -24.48 9.34 -7.83
N THR A 5 -23.93 8.30 -7.21
CA THR A 5 -22.51 8.27 -6.87
C THR A 5 -21.77 8.24 -8.19
N MET A 6 -21.49 9.43 -8.73
CA MET A 6 -20.55 9.59 -9.83
C MET A 6 -19.28 8.86 -9.39
N SER A 7 -18.99 7.72 -10.02
CA SER A 7 -17.86 6.85 -9.65
C SER A 7 -16.58 7.67 -9.68
N GLU A 8 -16.00 7.97 -8.51
CA GLU A 8 -14.74 8.72 -8.39
C GLU A 8 -13.69 8.09 -9.31
N ARG A 9 -13.04 8.90 -10.13
CA ARG A 9 -11.98 8.43 -11.03
C ARG A 9 -10.71 8.22 -10.23
N ILE A 10 -10.15 7.02 -10.30
CA ILE A 10 -8.97 6.64 -9.53
C ILE A 10 -7.72 6.74 -10.40
N GLY A 11 -6.76 7.53 -9.95
CA GLY A 11 -5.40 7.51 -10.45
C GLY A 11 -4.56 6.54 -9.63
N PHE A 12 -3.73 5.69 -10.26
CA PHE A 12 -2.82 4.80 -9.55
C PHE A 12 -1.40 4.93 -10.06
N ILE A 13 -0.48 5.37 -9.20
CA ILE A 13 0.93 5.61 -9.51
C ILE A 13 1.80 4.61 -8.77
N GLY A 14 2.58 3.83 -9.53
CA GLY A 14 3.50 2.82 -8.98
C GLY A 14 2.93 1.41 -9.08
N LEU A 15 3.31 0.69 -10.13
CA LEU A 15 2.83 -0.67 -10.42
C LEU A 15 3.89 -1.71 -10.06
N GLY A 16 4.36 -1.63 -8.81
CA GLY A 16 5.31 -2.56 -8.22
C GLY A 16 4.68 -3.88 -7.76
N ILE A 17 5.39 -4.56 -6.86
CA ILE A 17 4.96 -5.84 -6.25
C ILE A 17 3.57 -5.70 -5.60
N MET A 18 3.33 -4.57 -4.92
CA MET A 18 2.06 -4.27 -4.24
C MET A 18 1.07 -3.62 -5.20
N GLY A 19 1.47 -2.50 -5.81
CA GLY A 19 0.55 -1.62 -6.55
C GLY A 19 -0.19 -2.26 -7.71
N ARG A 20 0.43 -3.23 -8.42
CA ARG A 20 -0.26 -3.93 -9.52
C ARG A 20 -1.51 -4.68 -9.04
N GLY A 21 -1.43 -5.40 -7.92
CA GLY A 21 -2.56 -6.12 -7.36
C GLY A 21 -3.64 -5.17 -6.84
N MET A 22 -3.22 -4.07 -6.20
CA MET A 22 -4.13 -3.04 -5.70
C MET A 22 -4.94 -2.38 -6.83
N ALA A 23 -4.27 -1.94 -7.89
CA ALA A 23 -4.93 -1.33 -9.04
C ALA A 23 -5.87 -2.31 -9.77
N ALA A 24 -5.50 -3.58 -9.88
CA ALA A 24 -6.37 -4.62 -10.44
C ALA A 24 -7.66 -4.81 -9.60
N ASN A 25 -7.57 -4.72 -8.27
CA ASN A 25 -8.73 -4.81 -7.40
C ASN A 25 -9.67 -3.60 -7.52
N LEU A 26 -9.12 -2.40 -7.72
CA LEU A 26 -9.90 -1.19 -8.00
C LEU A 26 -10.67 -1.33 -9.33
N LEU A 27 -10.02 -1.80 -10.39
CA LEU A 27 -10.69 -2.11 -11.66
C LEU A 27 -11.82 -3.14 -11.48
N LYS A 28 -11.55 -4.23 -10.76
CA LYS A 28 -12.54 -5.28 -10.50
C LYS A 28 -13.74 -4.78 -9.69
N ALA A 29 -13.53 -3.79 -8.82
CA ALA A 29 -14.59 -3.12 -8.08
C ALA A 29 -15.42 -2.13 -8.93
N GLY A 30 -15.03 -1.89 -10.19
CA GLY A 30 -15.77 -1.06 -11.14
C GLY A 30 -15.37 0.42 -11.17
N PHE A 31 -14.25 0.79 -10.55
CA PHE A 31 -13.72 2.15 -10.66
C PHE A 31 -13.15 2.41 -12.07
N PRO A 32 -13.35 3.61 -12.65
CA PRO A 32 -12.50 4.09 -13.72
C PRO A 32 -11.09 4.28 -13.17
N VAL A 33 -10.12 3.53 -13.68
CA VAL A 33 -8.73 3.60 -13.20
C VAL A 33 -7.81 4.07 -14.31
N ARG A 34 -7.04 5.14 -14.04
CA ARG A 34 -5.89 5.54 -14.86
C ARG A 34 -4.61 5.19 -14.12
N VAL A 35 -3.71 4.48 -14.76
CA VAL A 35 -2.47 3.99 -14.15
C VAL A 35 -1.24 4.65 -14.74
N TRP A 36 -0.21 4.83 -13.92
CA TRP A 36 1.12 5.21 -14.39
C TRP A 36 2.21 4.46 -13.64
N ASN A 37 3.28 4.14 -14.36
CA ASN A 37 4.50 3.63 -13.77
C ASN A 37 5.72 4.07 -14.57
N ARG A 38 6.82 4.40 -13.89
CA ARG A 38 8.10 4.81 -14.50
C ARG A 38 8.57 3.84 -15.60
N THR A 39 8.43 2.54 -15.38
CA THR A 39 8.63 1.52 -16.42
C THR A 39 7.30 1.27 -17.11
N ALA A 40 7.13 1.79 -18.33
CA ALA A 40 5.85 1.80 -19.04
C ALA A 40 5.23 0.41 -19.23
N SER A 41 6.05 -0.61 -19.56
CA SER A 41 5.57 -1.99 -19.77
C SER A 41 4.94 -2.65 -18.55
N ARG A 42 5.03 -2.04 -17.35
CA ARG A 42 4.30 -2.54 -16.18
C ARG A 42 2.82 -2.16 -16.20
N MET A 43 2.41 -1.23 -17.07
CA MET A 43 1.02 -0.82 -17.23
C MET A 43 0.24 -1.80 -18.12
N ASP A 44 0.90 -2.44 -19.08
CA ASP A 44 0.26 -3.27 -20.12
C ASP A 44 -0.81 -4.24 -19.58
N PRO A 45 -0.54 -5.02 -18.51
CA PRO A 45 -1.55 -5.97 -18.01
C PRO A 45 -2.80 -5.32 -17.42
N LEU A 46 -2.69 -4.09 -16.89
CA LEU A 46 -3.84 -3.36 -16.37
C LEU A 46 -4.59 -2.65 -17.48
N VAL A 47 -3.88 -2.17 -18.51
CA VAL A 47 -4.51 -1.60 -19.71
C VAL A 47 -5.32 -2.66 -20.45
N GLU A 48 -4.77 -3.87 -20.61
CA GLU A 48 -5.50 -5.03 -21.14
C GLU A 48 -6.74 -5.38 -20.29
N ALA A 49 -6.68 -5.12 -18.98
CA ALA A 49 -7.79 -5.32 -18.04
C ALA A 49 -8.77 -4.13 -17.97
N GLY A 50 -8.56 -3.07 -18.76
CA GLY A 50 -9.49 -1.94 -18.88
C GLY A 50 -9.06 -0.65 -18.17
N ALA A 51 -7.84 -0.56 -17.62
CA ALA A 51 -7.30 0.73 -17.16
C ALA A 51 -6.91 1.63 -18.34
N GLU A 52 -6.96 2.94 -18.10
CA GLU A 52 -6.33 3.93 -18.97
C GLU A 52 -4.85 4.09 -18.62
N ALA A 53 -3.98 4.23 -19.61
CA ALA A 53 -2.58 4.56 -19.40
C ALA A 53 -2.40 6.07 -19.27
N GLY A 54 -1.81 6.53 -18.16
CA GLY A 54 -1.34 7.90 -18.02
C GLY A 54 0.04 8.09 -18.65
N SER A 55 0.36 9.33 -19.05
CA SER A 55 1.67 9.67 -19.61
C SER A 55 2.69 10.12 -18.55
N SER A 56 2.22 10.68 -17.43
CA SER A 56 3.01 11.14 -16.30
C SER A 56 2.18 11.13 -15.00
N PRO A 57 2.79 11.27 -13.80
CA PRO A 57 2.04 11.48 -12.57
C PRO A 57 1.09 12.70 -12.63
N ALA A 58 1.52 13.81 -13.24
CA ALA A 58 0.67 14.98 -13.49
C ALA A 58 -0.53 14.64 -14.38
N ASP A 59 -0.34 13.88 -15.47
CA ASP A 59 -1.44 13.46 -16.35
C ASP A 59 -2.44 12.54 -15.63
N VAL A 60 -1.96 11.61 -14.79
CA VAL A 60 -2.84 10.80 -13.93
C VAL A 60 -3.67 11.70 -13.03
N ALA A 61 -3.04 12.66 -12.37
CA ALA A 61 -3.69 13.57 -11.43
C ALA A 61 -4.75 14.46 -12.10
N ALA A 62 -4.48 14.96 -13.31
CA ALA A 62 -5.42 15.81 -14.05
C ALA A 62 -6.75 15.12 -14.41
N HIS A 63 -6.72 13.80 -14.53
CA HIS A 63 -7.85 12.98 -14.95
C HIS A 63 -8.48 12.16 -13.80
N SER A 64 -8.05 12.40 -12.56
CA SER A 64 -8.47 11.63 -11.39
C SER A 64 -9.02 12.53 -10.30
N ASP A 65 -9.94 11.98 -9.50
CA ASP A 65 -10.52 12.65 -8.34
C ASP A 65 -9.83 12.17 -7.04
N ILE A 66 -9.43 10.90 -7.01
CA ILE A 66 -8.56 10.30 -5.99
C ILE A 66 -7.32 9.72 -6.67
N ILE A 67 -6.13 10.12 -6.22
CA ILE A 67 -4.84 9.65 -6.71
C ILE A 67 -4.23 8.76 -5.62
N ILE A 68 -3.83 7.54 -5.97
CA ILE A 68 -3.19 6.59 -5.05
C ILE A 68 -1.74 6.38 -5.50
N THR A 69 -0.78 6.56 -4.59
CA THR A 69 0.64 6.25 -4.82
C THR A 69 1.06 4.99 -4.05
N CYS A 70 1.86 4.14 -4.68
CA CYS A 70 2.48 2.98 -4.04
C CYS A 70 3.88 2.75 -4.63
N VAL A 71 4.87 3.47 -4.11
CA VAL A 71 6.26 3.47 -4.58
C VAL A 71 7.21 3.05 -3.44
N SER A 72 8.52 2.99 -3.73
CA SER A 72 9.47 2.24 -2.89
C SER A 72 9.85 2.94 -1.58
N ASP A 73 10.09 4.25 -1.63
CA ASP A 73 10.62 5.02 -0.50
C ASP A 73 10.29 6.52 -0.64
N THR A 74 10.65 7.29 0.38
CA THR A 74 10.43 8.73 0.52
C THR A 74 10.84 9.52 -0.72
N PRO A 75 12.06 9.35 -1.28
CA PRO A 75 12.45 10.13 -2.47
C PRO A 75 11.62 9.79 -3.71
N ASP A 76 11.12 8.56 -3.82
CA ASP A 76 10.23 8.17 -4.93
C ASP A 76 8.86 8.85 -4.77
N VAL A 77 8.33 8.96 -3.55
CA VAL A 77 7.08 9.70 -3.29
C VAL A 77 7.25 11.18 -3.59
N GLU A 78 8.32 11.81 -3.09
CA GLU A 78 8.63 13.21 -3.40
C GLU A 78 8.74 13.44 -4.90
N ALA A 79 9.42 12.54 -5.63
CA ALA A 79 9.56 12.66 -7.09
C ALA A 79 8.23 12.55 -7.83
N VAL A 80 7.37 11.59 -7.50
CA VAL A 80 6.08 11.43 -8.21
C VAL A 80 5.02 12.43 -7.75
N VAL A 81 5.14 13.02 -6.56
CA VAL A 81 4.17 13.99 -6.05
C VAL A 81 4.59 15.42 -6.36
N LEU A 82 5.84 15.79 -6.06
CA LEU A 82 6.34 17.17 -6.09
C LEU A 82 7.43 17.42 -7.16
N GLY A 83 7.89 16.37 -7.87
CA GLY A 83 8.89 16.50 -8.93
C GLY A 83 8.35 17.19 -10.19
N GLU A 84 9.21 17.37 -11.19
CA GLU A 84 8.94 18.14 -12.42
C GLU A 84 7.66 17.71 -13.17
N ASP A 85 7.38 16.39 -13.20
CA ASP A 85 6.17 15.81 -13.78
C ASP A 85 5.18 15.29 -12.71
N GLY A 86 5.33 15.77 -11.48
CA GLY A 86 4.64 15.28 -10.29
C GLY A 86 3.15 15.58 -10.27
N VAL A 87 2.42 14.83 -9.44
CA VAL A 87 0.98 14.99 -9.18
C VAL A 87 0.60 16.45 -8.94
N ILE A 88 1.42 17.22 -8.21
CA ILE A 88 1.16 18.62 -7.86
C ILE A 88 0.91 19.55 -9.06
N HIS A 89 1.42 19.18 -10.24
CA HIS A 89 1.29 19.98 -11.46
C HIS A 89 0.01 19.70 -12.25
N GLY A 90 -0.64 18.55 -12.03
CA GLY A 90 -1.90 18.20 -12.69
C GLY A 90 -3.09 18.05 -11.77
N ILE A 91 -2.88 17.97 -10.45
CA ILE A 91 -3.96 17.73 -9.48
C ILE A 91 -4.95 18.89 -9.41
N ASN A 92 -6.24 18.55 -9.39
CA ASN A 92 -7.34 19.51 -9.29
C ASN A 92 -7.59 19.93 -7.84
N GLU A 93 -8.07 21.16 -7.63
CA GLU A 93 -8.55 21.62 -6.32
C GLU A 93 -9.67 20.69 -5.81
N GLY A 94 -9.64 20.32 -4.53
CA GLY A 94 -10.58 19.37 -3.91
C GLY A 94 -10.28 17.89 -4.20
N ALA A 95 -9.28 17.58 -5.02
CA ALA A 95 -8.82 16.20 -5.21
C ALA A 95 -8.16 15.65 -3.94
N LEU A 96 -8.05 14.31 -3.89
CA LEU A 96 -7.48 13.59 -2.77
C LEU A 96 -6.26 12.77 -3.22
N LEU A 97 -5.11 12.99 -2.61
CA LEU A 97 -3.95 12.10 -2.71
C LEU A 97 -3.94 11.10 -1.54
N VAL A 98 -3.75 9.82 -1.85
CA VAL A 98 -3.63 8.73 -0.89
C VAL A 98 -2.28 8.05 -1.10
N ASP A 99 -1.35 8.24 -0.17
CA ASP A 99 -0.05 7.57 -0.25
C ASP A 99 -0.05 6.25 0.52
N CYS A 100 -0.01 5.14 -0.21
CA CYS A 100 0.11 3.79 0.33
C CYS A 100 1.56 3.31 0.47
N SER A 101 2.53 4.16 0.16
CA SER A 101 3.96 3.88 0.37
C SER A 101 4.30 3.88 1.86
N THR A 102 5.43 3.28 2.23
CA THR A 102 5.98 3.43 3.60
C THR A 102 7.10 4.46 3.53
N ILE A 103 6.88 5.64 4.12
CA ILE A 103 7.82 6.77 4.06
C ILE A 103 7.97 7.46 5.42
N SER A 104 8.83 8.46 5.50
CA SER A 104 9.00 9.28 6.70
C SER A 104 7.68 10.00 7.09
N PRO A 105 7.18 9.85 8.34
CA PRO A 105 6.01 10.58 8.81
C PRO A 105 6.17 12.10 8.69
N LYS A 106 7.40 12.60 8.89
CA LYS A 106 7.71 14.02 8.75
C LYS A 106 7.54 14.48 7.31
N VAL A 107 8.06 13.72 6.34
CA VAL A 107 7.94 14.08 4.92
C VAL A 107 6.49 13.97 4.44
N THR A 108 5.73 12.98 4.91
CA THR A 108 4.27 12.94 4.71
C THR A 108 3.59 14.24 5.14
N GLN A 109 3.91 14.75 6.34
CA GLN A 109 3.32 15.99 6.85
C GLN A 109 3.72 17.21 6.01
N GLU A 110 4.97 17.26 5.55
CA GLU A 110 5.48 18.32 4.68
C GLU A 110 4.77 18.31 3.32
N ILE A 111 4.64 17.14 2.68
CA ILE A 111 3.89 16.98 1.42
C ILE A 111 2.43 17.38 1.60
N ALA A 112 1.78 16.93 2.69
CA ALA A 112 0.38 17.27 2.96
C ALA A 112 0.19 18.78 3.12
N ALA A 113 1.11 19.48 3.78
CA ALA A 113 1.08 20.94 3.90
C ALA A 113 1.23 21.63 2.54
N THR A 114 2.17 21.19 1.70
CA THR A 114 2.34 21.72 0.34
C THR A 114 1.10 21.50 -0.55
N LEU A 115 0.45 20.34 -0.46
CA LEU A 115 -0.78 20.07 -1.20
C LEU A 115 -1.96 20.92 -0.71
N ALA A 116 -2.04 21.18 0.61
CA ALA A 116 -3.09 22.01 1.17
C ALA A 116 -3.06 23.45 0.65
N GLU A 117 -1.88 24.01 0.31
CA GLU A 117 -1.75 25.32 -0.33
C GLU A 117 -2.45 25.40 -1.70
N LYS A 118 -2.72 24.25 -2.33
CA LYS A 118 -3.47 24.10 -3.59
C LYS A 118 -4.91 23.65 -3.40
N GLY A 119 -5.40 23.60 -2.15
CA GLY A 119 -6.73 23.10 -1.83
C GLY A 119 -6.87 21.58 -2.08
N VAL A 120 -5.77 20.84 -2.01
CA VAL A 120 -5.74 19.38 -2.19
C VAL A 120 -5.63 18.70 -0.84
N HIS A 121 -6.34 17.58 -0.69
CA HIS A 121 -6.30 16.76 0.51
C HIS A 121 -5.28 15.63 0.40
N MET A 122 -4.73 15.19 1.54
CA MET A 122 -3.83 14.04 1.58
C MET A 122 -4.19 13.08 2.74
N LEU A 123 -4.12 11.78 2.45
CA LEU A 123 -4.10 10.71 3.43
C LEU A 123 -2.80 9.91 3.29
N ASP A 124 -2.11 9.62 4.40
CA ASP A 124 -1.12 8.56 4.44
C ASP A 124 -1.79 7.25 4.84
N ALA A 125 -1.79 6.28 3.92
CA ALA A 125 -2.49 5.01 4.05
C ALA A 125 -1.55 3.80 3.82
N PRO A 126 -0.39 3.71 4.51
CA PRO A 126 0.50 2.58 4.37
C PRO A 126 -0.18 1.24 4.68
N ILE A 127 0.30 0.20 4.02
CA ILE A 127 -0.38 -1.10 3.96
C ILE A 127 0.44 -2.24 4.57
N SER A 128 -0.24 -3.30 5.00
CA SER A 128 0.35 -4.57 5.46
C SER A 128 -0.43 -5.77 4.88
N GLY A 129 0.24 -6.90 4.68
CA GLY A 129 -0.36 -8.11 4.08
C GLY A 129 0.41 -8.70 2.90
N GLY A 130 1.45 -8.00 2.41
CA GLY A 130 2.34 -8.49 1.34
C GLY A 130 1.65 -8.56 -0.04
N SER A 131 2.39 -9.08 -1.02
CA SER A 131 1.96 -9.23 -2.41
C SER A 131 0.67 -10.06 -2.54
N GLU A 132 0.55 -11.11 -1.74
CA GLU A 132 -0.66 -11.94 -1.67
C GLU A 132 -1.88 -11.14 -1.20
N GLY A 133 -1.73 -10.37 -0.11
CA GLY A 133 -2.80 -9.50 0.37
C GLY A 133 -3.22 -8.44 -0.64
N ALA A 134 -2.24 -7.87 -1.36
CA ALA A 134 -2.48 -6.88 -2.41
C ALA A 134 -3.23 -7.48 -3.61
N ALA A 135 -2.87 -8.71 -4.02
CA ALA A 135 -3.55 -9.41 -5.10
C ALA A 135 -4.98 -9.80 -4.72
N ASN A 136 -5.21 -10.21 -3.48
CA ASN A 136 -6.49 -10.72 -3.01
C ASN A 136 -7.46 -9.65 -2.47
N GLY A 137 -7.04 -8.39 -2.39
CA GLY A 137 -7.87 -7.31 -1.81
C GLY A 137 -8.08 -7.51 -0.30
N THR A 138 -7.06 -7.99 0.41
CA THR A 138 -7.11 -8.33 1.83
C THR A 138 -6.09 -7.58 2.69
N LEU A 139 -5.54 -6.48 2.17
CA LEU A 139 -4.62 -5.63 2.91
C LEU A 139 -5.21 -5.11 4.22
N SER A 140 -4.33 -4.92 5.19
CA SER A 140 -4.57 -4.02 6.31
C SER A 140 -4.03 -2.64 5.96
N ILE A 141 -4.85 -1.60 6.14
CA ILE A 141 -4.59 -0.22 5.72
C ILE A 141 -4.68 0.67 6.97
N MET A 142 -3.57 1.34 7.29
CA MET A 142 -3.44 2.22 8.46
C MET A 142 -3.49 3.67 7.97
N VAL A 143 -4.59 4.38 8.21
CA VAL A 143 -4.85 5.68 7.57
C VAL A 143 -4.68 6.84 8.54
N GLY A 144 -3.75 7.73 8.24
CA GLY A 144 -3.60 9.06 8.83
C GLY A 144 -4.17 10.13 7.91
N GLY A 145 -4.76 11.17 8.50
CA GLY A 145 -5.28 12.34 7.80
C GLY A 145 -6.69 12.73 8.24
N ASP A 146 -7.38 13.51 7.41
CA ASP A 146 -8.73 14.02 7.72
C ASP A 146 -9.80 12.91 7.70
N ALA A 147 -10.74 12.97 8.66
CA ALA A 147 -11.76 11.93 8.82
C ALA A 147 -12.84 11.94 7.72
N GLU A 148 -13.15 13.11 7.15
CA GLU A 148 -14.07 13.24 6.01
C GLU A 148 -13.45 12.63 4.76
N GLN A 149 -12.16 12.91 4.53
CA GLN A 149 -11.43 12.32 3.40
C GLN A 149 -11.23 10.81 3.56
N PHE A 150 -11.01 10.34 4.80
CA PHE A 150 -11.01 8.91 5.11
C PHE A 150 -12.34 8.24 4.73
N ALA A 151 -13.47 8.86 5.09
CA ALA A 151 -14.79 8.36 4.73
C ALA A 151 -15.01 8.38 3.20
N ARG A 152 -14.58 9.44 2.51
CA ARG A 152 -14.63 9.55 1.04
C ARG A 152 -13.85 8.45 0.35
N ALA A 153 -12.66 8.11 0.85
CA ALA A 153 -11.80 7.07 0.27
C ALA A 153 -12.19 5.63 0.66
N MET A 154 -13.15 5.44 1.57
CA MET A 154 -13.53 4.12 2.08
C MET A 154 -13.88 3.11 0.97
N PRO A 155 -14.67 3.45 -0.08
CA PRO A 155 -14.98 2.49 -1.14
C PRO A 155 -13.73 1.99 -1.89
N ALA A 156 -12.72 2.85 -2.09
CA ALA A 156 -11.45 2.46 -2.69
C ALA A 156 -10.62 1.59 -1.73
N PHE A 157 -10.62 1.91 -0.43
CA PHE A 157 -9.95 1.10 0.59
C PHE A 157 -10.58 -0.30 0.71
N GLU A 158 -11.90 -0.43 0.66
CA GLU A 158 -12.61 -1.72 0.72
C GLU A 158 -12.37 -2.60 -0.50
N ALA A 159 -12.06 -2.01 -1.66
CA ALA A 159 -11.63 -2.75 -2.83
C ALA A 159 -10.24 -3.38 -2.63
N MET A 160 -9.33 -2.70 -1.92
CA MET A 160 -7.94 -3.11 -1.74
C MET A 160 -7.68 -3.88 -0.44
N GLY A 161 -8.55 -3.77 0.57
CA GLY A 161 -8.28 -4.22 1.92
C GLY A 161 -9.50 -4.75 2.69
N LYS A 162 -9.21 -5.38 3.84
CA LYS A 162 -10.21 -5.92 4.78
C LYS A 162 -10.13 -5.34 6.18
N THR A 163 -8.97 -4.82 6.56
CA THR A 163 -8.78 -4.18 7.87
C THR A 163 -8.36 -2.74 7.64
N ILE A 164 -9.30 -1.82 7.73
CA ILE A 164 -9.11 -0.41 7.41
C ILE A 164 -9.31 0.36 8.70
N THR A 165 -8.31 1.13 9.11
CA THR A 165 -8.33 1.83 10.41
C THR A 165 -7.84 3.26 10.26
N HIS A 166 -8.68 4.22 10.64
CA HIS A 166 -8.26 5.61 10.80
C HIS A 166 -7.56 5.76 12.15
N VAL A 167 -6.29 6.17 12.12
CA VAL A 167 -5.39 6.14 13.30
C VAL A 167 -4.99 7.52 13.79
N GLY A 168 -5.43 8.59 13.12
CA GLY A 168 -5.16 9.97 13.53
C GLY A 168 -5.00 10.92 12.35
N GLY A 169 -4.35 12.07 12.59
CA GLY A 169 -4.04 13.06 11.55
C GLY A 169 -2.87 12.66 10.65
N ALA A 170 -2.43 13.59 9.80
CA ALA A 170 -1.35 13.36 8.83
C ALA A 170 -0.06 12.86 9.50
N GLY A 171 0.51 11.78 8.96
CA GLY A 171 1.70 11.09 9.46
C GLY A 171 1.43 10.02 10.53
N ALA A 172 0.20 9.93 11.05
CA ALA A 172 -0.16 8.90 12.04
C ALA A 172 -0.17 7.50 11.41
N GLY A 173 -0.63 7.37 10.15
CA GLY A 173 -0.61 6.12 9.40
C GLY A 173 0.82 5.60 9.24
N GLN A 174 1.74 6.46 8.81
CA GLN A 174 3.18 6.14 8.71
C GLN A 174 3.75 5.75 10.08
N THR A 175 3.43 6.48 11.14
CA THR A 175 3.93 6.16 12.48
C THR A 175 3.46 4.78 12.95
N VAL A 176 2.18 4.45 12.77
CA VAL A 176 1.63 3.12 13.08
C VAL A 176 2.26 2.05 12.18
N LYS A 177 2.51 2.34 10.91
CA LYS A 177 3.21 1.42 10.02
C LYS A 177 4.64 1.14 10.50
N LEU A 178 5.36 2.12 11.02
CA LEU A 178 6.69 1.92 11.59
C LEU A 178 6.63 1.02 12.84
N VAL A 179 5.62 1.17 13.70
CA VAL A 179 5.38 0.23 14.82
C VAL A 179 5.18 -1.20 14.28
N ASN A 180 4.36 -1.37 13.24
CA ASN A 180 4.20 -2.66 12.56
C ASN A 180 5.54 -3.21 12.04
N GLN A 181 6.38 -2.37 11.40
CA GLN A 181 7.65 -2.82 10.84
C GLN A 181 8.67 -3.24 11.92
N VAL A 182 8.69 -2.58 13.08
CA VAL A 182 9.50 -3.04 14.22
C VAL A 182 9.09 -4.47 14.62
N LEU A 183 7.78 -4.72 14.76
CA LEU A 183 7.27 -6.06 15.09
C LEU A 183 7.61 -7.09 14.01
N VAL A 184 7.50 -6.72 12.72
CA VAL A 184 7.86 -7.59 11.60
C VAL A 184 9.33 -8.03 11.69
N VAL A 185 10.24 -7.08 11.88
CA VAL A 185 11.68 -7.37 11.92
C VAL A 185 12.04 -8.21 13.13
N VAL A 186 11.54 -7.86 14.32
CA VAL A 186 11.83 -8.61 15.56
C VAL A 186 11.30 -10.05 15.46
N ASN A 187 10.08 -10.24 14.95
CA ASN A 187 9.54 -11.59 14.74
C ASN A 187 10.33 -12.40 13.70
N CYS A 188 10.86 -11.74 12.66
CA CYS A 188 11.69 -12.40 11.67
C CYS A 188 13.02 -12.89 12.28
N LEU A 189 13.66 -12.06 13.11
CA LEU A 189 14.87 -12.43 13.85
C LEU A 189 14.60 -13.59 14.81
N ALA A 190 13.54 -13.49 15.62
CA ALA A 190 13.15 -14.55 16.55
C ALA A 190 12.84 -15.87 15.84
N MET A 191 12.15 -15.83 14.71
CA MET A 191 11.92 -17.00 13.85
C MET A 191 13.25 -17.62 13.38
N GLY A 192 14.16 -16.80 12.87
CA GLY A 192 15.47 -17.26 12.40
C GLY A 192 16.27 -17.95 13.50
N GLU A 193 16.35 -17.34 14.68
CA GLU A 193 17.02 -17.92 15.86
C GLU A 193 16.36 -19.23 16.30
N ALA A 194 15.02 -19.29 16.36
CA ALA A 194 14.29 -20.49 16.75
C ALA A 194 14.52 -21.66 15.77
N LEU A 195 14.52 -21.40 14.46
CA LEU A 195 14.80 -22.41 13.44
C LEU A 195 16.26 -22.89 13.48
N MET A 196 17.21 -21.98 13.69
CA MET A 196 18.62 -22.36 13.87
C MET A 196 18.83 -23.20 15.13
N LEU A 197 18.17 -22.85 16.23
CA LEU A 197 18.20 -23.62 17.47
C LEU A 197 17.63 -25.04 17.26
N ALA A 198 16.50 -25.14 16.58
CA ALA A 198 15.88 -26.42 16.23
C ALA A 198 16.83 -27.28 15.37
N GLN A 199 17.46 -26.68 14.36
CA GLN A 199 18.44 -27.36 13.51
C GLN A 199 19.66 -27.83 14.30
N ALA A 200 20.24 -26.96 15.14
CA ALA A 200 21.41 -27.29 15.96
C ALA A 200 21.11 -28.37 17.00
N GLY A 201 19.87 -28.40 17.52
CA GLY A 201 19.38 -29.45 18.41
C GLY A 201 19.03 -30.77 17.70
N GLY A 202 19.13 -30.83 16.37
CA GLY A 202 18.86 -32.04 15.58
C GLY A 202 17.39 -32.42 15.45
N VAL A 203 16.45 -31.48 15.67
CA VAL A 203 15.02 -31.73 15.47
C VAL A 203 14.57 -31.34 14.05
N ASP A 204 13.53 -32.02 13.57
CA ASP A 204 12.96 -31.78 12.25
C ASP A 204 12.25 -30.41 12.18
N LEU A 205 12.68 -29.55 11.26
CA LEU A 205 12.17 -28.17 11.17
C LEU A 205 10.68 -28.10 10.80
N GLN A 206 10.19 -29.02 9.98
CA GLN A 206 8.78 -29.03 9.58
C GLN A 206 7.90 -29.40 10.78
N LYS A 207 8.29 -30.43 11.54
CA LYS A 207 7.59 -30.81 12.78
C LYS A 207 7.69 -29.70 13.84
N THR A 208 8.82 -29.02 13.95
CA THR A 208 8.96 -27.84 14.82
C THR A 208 7.99 -26.74 14.43
N PHE A 209 7.89 -26.43 13.13
CA PHE A 209 6.93 -25.46 12.61
C PHE A 209 5.48 -25.87 12.94
N ASP A 210 5.10 -27.12 12.67
CA ASP A 210 3.74 -27.63 12.91
C ASP A 210 3.36 -27.56 14.40
N ALA A 211 4.32 -27.79 15.29
CA ALA A 211 4.12 -27.76 16.74
C ALA A 211 3.98 -26.33 17.30
N VAL A 212 4.70 -25.35 16.73
CA VAL A 212 4.80 -23.99 17.30
C VAL A 212 3.84 -22.99 16.65
N SER A 213 3.62 -23.09 15.34
CA SER A 213 2.93 -22.06 14.53
C SER A 213 1.51 -21.70 14.99
N LYS A 214 0.79 -22.65 15.56
CA LYS A 214 -0.59 -22.47 16.06
C LYS A 214 -0.66 -22.20 17.57
N GLY A 215 0.47 -22.31 18.27
CA GLY A 215 0.56 -22.07 19.71
C GLY A 215 0.68 -20.59 20.04
N ALA A 216 0.72 -20.28 21.34
CA ALA A 216 0.81 -18.89 21.84
C ALA A 216 2.10 -18.15 21.41
N ALA A 217 3.15 -18.89 21.05
CA ALA A 217 4.39 -18.33 20.51
C ALA A 217 4.35 -18.07 19.00
N GLY A 218 3.26 -18.46 18.33
CA GLY A 218 3.07 -18.24 16.90
C GLY A 218 3.02 -16.75 16.55
N SER A 219 3.51 -16.41 15.36
CA SER A 219 3.39 -15.07 14.78
C SER A 219 3.08 -15.20 13.29
N TRP A 220 2.54 -14.14 12.67
CA TRP A 220 2.34 -14.14 11.22
C TRP A 220 3.65 -14.43 10.49
N MET A 221 4.77 -13.84 10.93
CA MET A 221 6.07 -14.08 10.31
C MET A 221 6.48 -15.56 10.41
N PHE A 222 6.33 -16.18 11.57
CA PHE A 222 6.62 -17.60 11.71
C PHE A 222 5.71 -18.45 10.81
N THR A 223 4.40 -18.23 10.86
CA THR A 223 3.41 -19.01 10.10
C THR A 223 3.59 -18.88 8.58
N ASN A 224 3.89 -17.69 8.08
CA ASN A 224 3.91 -17.41 6.65
C ASN A 224 5.32 -17.47 6.03
N ARG A 225 6.39 -17.23 6.80
CA ARG A 225 7.77 -17.17 6.26
C ARG A 225 8.65 -18.36 6.65
N ALA A 226 8.40 -19.03 7.78
CA ALA A 226 9.18 -20.21 8.14
C ALA A 226 9.09 -21.33 7.08
N PRO A 227 7.92 -21.63 6.47
CA PRO A 227 7.84 -22.65 5.41
C PRO A 227 8.73 -22.34 4.20
N GLN A 228 8.80 -21.06 3.80
CA GLN A 228 9.67 -20.60 2.71
C GLN A 228 11.14 -20.81 3.07
N ILE A 229 11.55 -20.43 4.28
CA ILE A 229 12.92 -20.60 4.76
C ILE A 229 13.31 -22.08 4.82
N ILE A 230 12.44 -22.94 5.35
CA ILE A 230 12.66 -24.40 5.43
C ILE A 230 12.84 -24.98 4.03
N ALA A 231 12.03 -24.54 3.06
CA ALA A 231 12.13 -24.93 1.66
C ALA A 231 13.28 -24.25 0.89
N ARG A 232 14.00 -23.30 1.52
CA ARG A 232 15.00 -22.43 0.87
C ARG A 232 14.46 -21.66 -0.34
N ASP A 233 13.20 -21.25 -0.26
CA ASP A 233 12.56 -20.40 -1.25
C ASP A 233 12.69 -18.92 -0.84
N TRP A 234 13.36 -18.14 -1.68
CA TRP A 234 13.65 -16.72 -1.45
C TRP A 234 12.91 -15.81 -2.42
N ARG A 235 11.94 -16.34 -3.16
CA ARG A 235 11.07 -15.52 -4.00
C ARG A 235 10.20 -14.61 -3.09
N PRO A 236 9.93 -13.37 -3.52
CA PRO A 236 9.20 -12.38 -2.72
C PRO A 236 7.74 -12.77 -2.41
#